data_AF-X8DCS6-F1
#
_entry.id   AF-X8DCS6-F1
#
_cell.length_a   1.000
_cell.length_b   1.000
_cell.length_c   1.000
_cell.angle_alpha   90.00
_cell.angle_beta   90.00
_cell.angle_gamma   90.00
#
_symmetry.space_group_name_H-M   'P 1'
#
loop_
_entity.id
_entity.type
_entity.pdbx_description
1 polymer ?
#
loop_
_entity_poly.entity_id
_entity_poly.type
_entity_poly.pdbx_seq_one_letter_code
_entity_poly.pdbx_strand_id
1 'polypeptide(L)'
;MDYGKYKYEAAQKARESRRNQQQTVVKEQKLRPKIDDHDYETKKGHVIRFLEAGSKVKVTIMFRGREQSRPELGYRLLQRLGADVAEYGFVETAAKQDGRNMTMVLAPHRGAKTRARAARQAVAPMPEPPPNGDTEP
;
A
#
# COMPACT_ATOMS: atom_id res chain seq x y z
N MET A 1 7.27 -44.93 -7.47
CA MET A 1 7.04 -43.48 -7.50
C MET A 1 5.78 -43.19 -6.70
N ASP A 2 5.92 -42.80 -5.44
CA ASP A 2 4.78 -42.56 -4.56
C ASP A 2 4.09 -41.23 -4.87
N TYR A 3 2.97 -41.32 -5.57
CA TYR A 3 2.14 -40.20 -5.99
C TYR A 3 1.65 -39.34 -4.80
N GLY A 4 1.49 -39.96 -3.63
CA GLY A 4 1.11 -39.28 -2.38
C GLY A 4 2.19 -38.35 -1.83
N LYS A 5 3.46 -38.77 -1.90
CA LYS A 5 4.61 -37.99 -1.41
C LYS A 5 4.86 -36.76 -2.29
N TYR A 6 4.73 -36.93 -3.61
CA TYR A 6 4.83 -35.83 -4.57
C TYR A 6 3.73 -34.76 -4.38
N LYS A 7 2.47 -35.16 -4.13
CA LYS A 7 1.38 -34.21 -3.84
C LYS A 7 1.64 -33.40 -2.56
N TYR A 8 2.24 -34.02 -1.54
CA TYR A 8 2.57 -33.32 -0.30
C TYR A 8 3.68 -32.29 -0.49
N GLU A 9 4.76 -32.66 -1.18
CA GLU A 9 5.87 -31.75 -1.49
C GLU A 9 5.44 -30.60 -2.42
N ALA A 10 4.62 -30.88 -3.43
CA ALA A 10 4.05 -29.87 -4.30
C ALA A 10 3.12 -28.90 -3.53
N ALA A 11 2.30 -29.41 -2.60
CA ALA A 11 1.44 -28.59 -1.77
C ALA A 11 2.24 -27.72 -0.78
N GLN A 12 3.31 -28.25 -0.19
CA GLN A 12 4.21 -27.47 0.67
C GLN A 12 4.93 -26.38 -0.11
N LYS A 13 5.52 -26.71 -1.26
CA LYS A 13 6.19 -25.75 -2.15
C LYS A 13 5.23 -24.66 -2.64
N ALA A 14 3.97 -25.01 -2.94
CA ALA A 14 2.95 -24.02 -3.30
C ALA A 14 2.56 -23.11 -2.12
N ARG A 15 2.47 -23.64 -0.90
CA ARG A 15 2.21 -22.84 0.32
C ARG A 15 3.38 -21.91 0.66
N GLU A 16 4.60 -22.38 0.48
CA GLU A 16 5.81 -21.61 0.69
C GLU A 16 5.96 -20.51 -0.37
N SER A 17 5.73 -20.84 -1.64
CA SER A 17 5.71 -19.87 -2.74
C SER A 17 4.63 -18.80 -2.55
N ARG A 18 3.44 -19.16 -2.07
CA ARG A 18 2.37 -18.18 -1.78
C ARG A 18 2.72 -17.27 -0.59
N ARG A 19 3.43 -17.78 0.42
CA ARG A 19 3.92 -16.97 1.55
C ARG A 19 5.06 -16.04 1.15
N ASN A 20 5.96 -16.49 0.28
CA ASN A 20 7.07 -15.67 -0.21
C ASN A 20 6.64 -14.63 -1.25
N GLN A 21 5.48 -14.81 -1.88
CA GLN A 21 4.91 -13.82 -2.78
C GLN A 21 4.42 -12.61 -1.97
N GLN A 22 5.25 -11.56 -1.87
CA GLN A 22 4.83 -10.28 -1.31
C GLN A 22 3.65 -9.73 -2.13
N GLN A 23 2.44 -9.79 -1.57
CA GLN A 23 1.29 -9.12 -2.17
C GLN A 23 1.58 -7.62 -2.21
N THR A 24 1.68 -7.07 -3.42
CA THR A 24 1.75 -5.62 -3.60
C THR A 24 0.38 -5.05 -3.28
N VAL A 25 0.20 -4.57 -2.04
CA VAL A 25 -1.05 -3.99 -1.59
C VAL A 25 -1.23 -2.62 -2.24
N VAL A 26 -2.41 -2.39 -2.81
CA VAL A 26 -2.81 -1.06 -3.27
C VAL A 26 -3.53 -0.36 -2.12
N LYS A 27 -2.97 0.77 -1.66
CA LYS A 27 -3.59 1.62 -0.65
C LYS A 27 -4.30 2.77 -1.33
N GLU A 28 -5.51 3.08 -0.89
CA GLU A 28 -6.28 4.19 -1.42
C GLU A 28 -6.18 5.39 -0.49
N GLN A 29 -5.88 6.57 -1.05
CA GLN A 29 -5.87 7.83 -0.30
C GLN A 29 -6.85 8.81 -0.93
N LYS A 30 -7.89 9.16 -0.16
CA LYS A 30 -8.91 10.12 -0.61
C LYS A 30 -8.53 11.55 -0.22
N LEU A 31 -8.55 12.45 -1.19
CA LEU A 31 -8.30 13.88 -1.03
C LEU A 31 -9.54 14.69 -1.42
N ARG A 32 -9.64 15.89 -0.86
CA ARG A 32 -10.65 16.89 -1.24
C ARG A 32 -9.99 17.97 -2.10
N PRO A 33 -10.72 18.56 -3.07
CA PRO A 33 -10.18 19.64 -3.89
C PRO A 33 -9.88 20.91 -3.10
N LYS A 34 -10.56 21.12 -1.96
CA LYS A 34 -10.30 22.19 -0.99
C LYS A 34 -9.70 21.59 0.29
N ILE A 35 -8.48 21.08 0.18
CA ILE A 35 -7.73 20.58 1.33
C ILE A 35 -7.02 21.76 2.01
N ASP A 36 -6.98 21.73 3.34
CA ASP A 36 -6.17 22.67 4.14
C ASP A 36 -4.68 22.26 4.08
N ASP A 37 -3.77 23.22 4.23
CA ASP A 37 -2.33 22.95 4.15
C ASP A 37 -1.88 21.91 5.20
N HIS A 38 -2.44 21.93 6.41
CA HIS A 38 -2.10 20.97 7.45
C HIS A 38 -2.60 19.54 7.16
N ASP A 39 -3.82 19.41 6.60
CA ASP A 39 -4.34 18.11 6.16
C ASP A 39 -3.55 17.58 4.95
N TYR A 40 -3.10 18.48 4.06
CA TYR A 40 -2.26 18.11 2.93
C TYR A 40 -0.94 17.50 3.38
N GLU A 41 -0.24 18.13 4.33
CA GLU A 41 1.02 17.59 4.87
C GLU A 41 0.85 16.22 5.52
N THR A 42 -0.21 16.06 6.32
CA THR A 42 -0.53 14.77 6.97
C THR A 42 -0.76 13.67 5.92
N LYS A 43 -1.52 13.98 4.86
CA LYS A 43 -1.83 13.00 3.82
C LYS A 43 -0.64 12.74 2.89
N LYS A 44 0.18 13.73 2.60
CA LYS A 44 1.48 13.56 1.93
C LYS A 44 2.36 12.60 2.72
N GLY A 45 2.47 12.77 4.04
CA GLY A 45 3.21 11.86 4.92
C GLY A 45 2.71 10.41 4.85
N HIS A 46 1.39 10.20 4.78
CA HIS A 46 0.82 8.87 4.57
C HIS A 46 1.17 8.26 3.21
N VAL A 47 1.09 9.05 2.14
CA VAL A 47 1.47 8.60 0.78
C VAL A 47 2.93 8.18 0.76
N ILE A 48 3.84 9.00 1.31
CA ILE A 48 5.28 8.69 1.41
C ILE A 48 5.47 7.39 2.20
N ARG A 49 4.85 7.25 3.37
CA ARG A 49 4.96 6.04 4.20
C ARG A 49 4.50 4.78 3.47
N PHE A 50 3.46 4.87 2.64
CA PHE A 50 2.99 3.73 1.84
C PHE A 50 3.94 3.39 0.69
N LEU A 51 4.50 4.40 0.03
CA LEU A 51 5.51 4.21 -1.02
C LEU A 51 6.80 3.60 -0.43
N GLU A 52 7.26 4.09 0.72
CA GLU A 52 8.40 3.49 1.44
C GLU A 52 8.15 2.03 1.86
N ALA A 53 6.91 1.72 2.22
CA ALA A 53 6.49 0.35 2.54
C ALA A 53 6.36 -0.55 1.29
N GLY A 54 6.60 -0.03 0.08
CA GLY A 54 6.48 -0.77 -1.17
C GLY A 54 5.05 -1.02 -1.64
N SER A 55 4.07 -0.30 -1.07
CA SER A 55 2.68 -0.36 -1.50
C SER A 55 2.43 0.65 -2.62
N LYS A 56 1.57 0.30 -3.58
CA LYS A 56 1.07 1.27 -4.57
C LYS A 56 0.04 2.16 -3.91
N VAL A 57 0.00 3.43 -4.28
CA VAL A 57 -0.96 4.37 -3.70
C VAL A 57 -1.87 4.92 -4.79
N LYS A 58 -3.16 4.65 -4.67
CA LYS A 58 -4.21 5.23 -5.51
C LYS A 58 -4.76 6.46 -4.81
N VAL A 59 -4.40 7.64 -5.31
CA VAL A 59 -4.90 8.91 -4.80
C VAL A 59 -6.18 9.26 -5.55
N THR A 60 -7.28 9.47 -4.83
CA THR A 60 -8.59 9.79 -5.40
C THR A 60 -9.08 11.13 -4.87
N ILE A 61 -9.30 12.09 -5.76
CA ILE A 61 -10.01 13.34 -5.47
C ILE A 61 -11.47 13.14 -5.82
N MET A 62 -12.36 13.42 -4.88
CA MET A 62 -13.80 13.41 -5.12
C MET A 62 -14.28 14.84 -5.36
N PHE A 63 -14.87 15.11 -6.53
CA PHE A 63 -15.51 16.38 -6.82
C PHE A 63 -16.97 16.34 -6.38
N ARG A 64 -17.41 17.33 -5.60
CA ARG A 64 -18.81 17.41 -5.14
C ARG A 64 -19.53 18.59 -5.77
N GLY A 65 -20.71 18.31 -6.34
CA GLY A 65 -21.62 19.32 -6.89
C GLY A 65 -20.98 20.11 -8.03
N ARG A 66 -20.96 21.44 -7.88
CA ARG A 66 -20.47 22.39 -8.89
C ARG A 66 -18.96 22.34 -9.13
N GLU A 67 -18.21 21.56 -8.34
CA GLU A 67 -16.75 21.45 -8.48
C GLU A 67 -16.34 20.53 -9.65
N GLN A 68 -17.26 19.76 -10.23
CA GLN A 68 -17.00 18.98 -11.45
C GLN A 68 -16.62 19.86 -12.65
N SER A 69 -17.04 21.13 -12.67
CA SER A 69 -16.66 22.06 -13.74
C SER A 69 -15.25 22.62 -13.58
N ARG A 70 -14.55 22.30 -12.48
CA ARG A 70 -13.18 22.76 -12.21
C ARG A 70 -12.23 21.58 -11.94
N PRO A 71 -12.01 20.69 -12.92
CA PRO A 71 -11.04 19.60 -12.78
C PRO A 71 -9.59 20.13 -12.61
N GLU A 72 -9.31 21.34 -13.09
CA GLU A 72 -7.99 21.99 -12.99
C GLU A 72 -7.47 22.08 -11.55
N LEU A 73 -8.34 22.34 -10.57
CA LEU A 73 -7.94 22.45 -9.17
C LEU A 73 -7.38 21.13 -8.64
N GLY A 74 -8.09 20.03 -8.94
CA GLY A 74 -7.60 18.71 -8.55
C GLY A 74 -6.35 18.33 -9.34
N TYR A 75 -6.26 18.71 -10.61
CA TYR A 75 -5.12 18.36 -11.47
C TYR A 75 -3.85 18.99 -10.93
N ARG A 76 -3.91 20.30 -10.60
CA ARG A 76 -2.81 21.02 -9.94
C ARG A 76 -2.44 20.39 -8.60
N LEU A 77 -3.42 19.98 -7.79
CA LEU A 77 -3.15 19.32 -6.50
C LEU A 77 -2.41 17.98 -6.68
N LEU A 78 -2.84 17.15 -7.64
CA LEU A 78 -2.20 15.87 -7.94
C LEU A 78 -0.82 16.06 -8.55
N GLN A 79 -0.64 17.07 -9.41
CA GLN A 79 0.66 17.40 -9.99
C GLN A 79 1.65 17.87 -8.92
N ARG A 80 1.20 18.73 -7.98
CA ARG A 80 2.00 19.14 -6.82
C ARG A 80 2.36 17.93 -5.95
N LEU A 81 1.38 17.09 -5.61
CA LEU A 81 1.62 15.86 -4.84
C LEU A 81 2.61 14.94 -5.56
N GLY A 82 2.49 14.78 -6.87
CA GLY A 82 3.38 13.95 -7.68
C GLY A 82 4.83 14.45 -7.68
N ALA A 83 5.03 15.77 -7.78
CA ALA A 83 6.35 16.38 -7.66
C ALA A 83 6.95 16.21 -6.26
N ASP A 84 6.12 16.43 -5.23
CA ASP A 84 6.50 16.31 -3.82
C ASP A 84 6.89 14.89 -3.39
N VAL A 85 6.36 13.85 -4.06
CA VAL A 85 6.65 12.44 -3.79
C VAL A 85 7.55 11.78 -4.84
N ALA A 86 8.06 12.55 -5.81
CA ALA A 86 8.89 12.07 -6.91
C ALA A 86 10.18 11.36 -6.42
N GLU A 87 10.65 11.71 -5.22
CA GLU A 87 11.81 11.09 -4.56
C GLU A 87 11.52 9.65 -4.10
N TYR A 88 10.29 9.35 -3.68
CA TYR A 88 9.92 8.04 -3.11
C TYR A 88 9.24 7.12 -4.12
N GLY A 89 8.63 7.69 -5.15
CA GLY A 89 7.92 6.94 -6.18
C GLY A 89 7.79 7.69 -7.49
N PHE A 90 7.21 7.01 -8.47
CA PHE A 90 6.88 7.57 -9.77
C PHE A 90 5.38 7.46 -10.04
N VAL A 91 4.89 8.31 -10.93
CA VAL A 91 3.50 8.27 -11.38
C VAL A 91 3.36 7.12 -12.37
N GLU A 92 2.64 6.05 -11.98
CA GLU A 92 2.34 4.91 -12.85
C GLU A 92 1.13 5.23 -13.75
N THR A 93 0.12 5.90 -13.19
CA THR A 93 -1.02 6.41 -13.94
C THR A 93 -1.20 7.87 -13.61
N ALA A 94 -1.07 8.72 -14.63
CA ALA A 94 -1.30 10.16 -14.52
C ALA A 94 -2.71 10.47 -14.03
N ALA A 95 -2.91 11.70 -13.55
CA ALA A 95 -4.21 12.17 -13.09
C ALA A 95 -5.27 12.02 -14.21
N LYS A 96 -6.18 11.06 -14.01
CA LYS A 96 -7.28 10.77 -14.94
C LYS A 96 -8.60 11.06 -14.27
N GLN A 97 -9.43 11.86 -14.95
CA GLN A 97 -10.80 12.10 -14.53
C GLN A 97 -11.67 10.89 -14.89
N ASP A 98 -12.31 10.33 -13.88
CA ASP A 98 -13.28 9.24 -13.97
C ASP A 98 -14.62 9.74 -13.41
N GLY A 99 -15.39 10.42 -14.26
CA GLY A 99 -16.66 11.04 -13.92
C GLY A 99 -16.56 12.06 -12.79
N ARG A 100 -17.04 11.68 -11.60
CA ARG A 100 -17.06 12.53 -10.39
C ARG A 100 -15.77 12.46 -9.58
N ASN A 101 -14.86 11.60 -9.98
CA ASN A 101 -13.63 11.31 -9.29
C ASN A 101 -12.47 11.63 -10.22
N MET A 102 -11.33 11.98 -9.64
CA MET A 102 -10.09 12.00 -10.39
C MET A 102 -9.07 11.20 -9.62
N THR A 103 -8.42 10.29 -10.32
CA THR A 103 -7.53 9.33 -9.71
C THR A 103 -6.14 9.44 -10.31
N MET A 104 -5.13 9.23 -9.47
CA MET A 104 -3.74 9.11 -9.85
C MET A 104 -3.16 7.91 -9.12
N VAL A 105 -2.33 7.11 -9.80
CA VAL A 105 -1.68 5.95 -9.20
C VAL A 105 -0.18 6.23 -9.13
N LEU A 106 0.34 6.13 -7.91
CA LEU A 106 1.77 6.25 -7.60
C LEU A 106 2.32 4.86 -7.29
N ALA A 107 3.42 4.53 -7.94
CA ALA A 107 4.18 3.32 -7.68
C ALA A 107 5.49 3.68 -6.96
N PRO A 108 5.94 2.87 -6.01
CA PRO A 108 7.22 3.10 -5.36
C PRO A 108 8.37 2.80 -6.32
N HIS A 109 9.47 3.57 -6.23
CA HIS A 109 10.69 3.22 -6.95
C HIS A 109 11.17 1.84 -6.48
N ARG A 110 11.29 0.88 -7.40
CA ARG A 110 11.77 -0.48 -7.05
C ARG A 110 13.12 -0.36 -6.36
N GLY A 111 13.16 -0.63 -5.06
CA GLY A 111 14.40 -0.78 -4.31
C GLY A 111 14.58 0.09 -3.07
N ALA A 112 13.71 1.04 -2.75
CA ALA A 112 14.09 2.03 -1.73
C ALA A 112 14.07 1.55 -0.26
N LYS A 113 13.23 0.57 0.15
CA LYS A 113 13.27 0.02 1.54
C LYS A 113 12.34 -1.18 1.86
N THR A 114 11.62 -1.72 0.87
CA THR A 114 10.59 -2.78 1.08
C THR A 114 11.14 -4.11 1.63
N ARG A 115 12.44 -4.39 1.46
CA ARG A 115 13.05 -5.61 2.04
C ARG A 115 13.32 -5.50 3.55
N ALA A 116 13.53 -4.29 4.09
CA ALA A 116 14.07 -4.12 5.44
C ALA A 116 13.00 -3.99 6.54
N ARG A 117 11.79 -3.50 6.23
CA ARG A 117 10.76 -3.20 7.25
C ARG A 117 9.61 -4.22 7.30
N ALA A 118 9.23 -4.82 6.17
CA ALA A 118 8.25 -5.91 6.13
C ALA A 118 8.77 -7.17 6.87
N ALA A 119 10.09 -7.42 6.82
CA ALA A 119 10.73 -8.47 7.62
C ALA A 119 10.69 -8.20 9.13
N ARG A 120 10.67 -6.94 9.58
CA ARG A 120 10.66 -6.58 11.00
C ARG A 120 9.28 -6.69 11.66
N GLN A 121 8.19 -6.56 10.91
CA GLN A 121 6.83 -6.69 11.48
C GLN A 121 6.30 -8.12 11.51
N ALA A 122 6.94 -9.05 10.78
CA ALA A 122 6.63 -10.48 10.87
C ALA A 122 7.27 -11.18 12.08
N VAL A 123 8.09 -10.47 12.87
CA VAL A 123 8.74 -10.96 14.10
C VAL A 123 8.07 -10.28 15.31
N ALA A 124 6.77 -10.50 15.48
CA ALA A 124 6.17 -10.39 16.81
C ALA A 124 6.22 -11.80 17.43
N PRO A 125 6.89 -12.01 18.57
CA PRO A 125 6.86 -13.32 19.22
C PRO A 125 5.41 -13.63 19.59
N MET A 126 4.94 -14.81 19.19
CA MET A 126 3.68 -15.39 19.64
C MET A 126 3.72 -15.40 21.18
N PRO A 127 2.69 -14.90 21.91
CA PRO A 127 2.63 -15.14 23.35
C PRO A 127 2.58 -16.65 23.57
N GLU A 128 3.50 -17.15 24.41
CA GLU A 128 3.62 -18.56 24.77
C GLU A 128 2.28 -19.09 25.30
N PRO A 129 1.88 -20.33 24.95
CA PRO A 129 0.73 -20.95 25.59
C PRO A 129 1.06 -21.16 27.09
N PRO A 130 0.08 -20.99 28.00
CA PRO A 130 0.32 -21.12 29.43
C PRO A 130 0.84 -22.53 29.76
N PRO A 131 1.79 -22.68 30.69
CA PRO A 131 2.29 -23.99 31.09
C PRO A 131 1.16 -24.78 31.76
N ASN A 132 0.91 -25.99 31.25
CA ASN A 132 0.05 -26.97 31.90
C ASN A 132 0.67 -27.30 33.27
N GLY A 133 -0.08 -26.99 34.33
CA GLY A 133 0.24 -27.40 35.69
C GLY A 133 -0.12 -28.86 35.90
N ASP A 134 0.65 -29.77 35.33
CA ASP A 134 0.72 -31.16 35.79
C ASP A 134 1.63 -31.19 37.02
N THR A 135 1.00 -31.16 38.20
CA THR A 135 1.64 -31.57 39.45
C THR A 135 1.08 -32.95 39.78
N GLU A 136 1.84 -33.99 39.39
CA GLU A 136 1.82 -35.30 40.05
C GLU A 136 2.69 -35.25 41.32
N PRO A 137 2.64 -36.24 42.24
CA PRO A 137 1.99 -37.55 42.14
C PRO A 137 0.86 -37.81 43.16
#